data_AF-A0A699RPK3-F1
#
_entry.id   AF-A0A699RPK3-F1
#
_cell.length_a   1.000
_cell.length_b   1.000
_cell.length_c   1.000
_cell.angle_alpha   90.00
_cell.angle_beta   90.00
_cell.angle_gamma   90.00
#
_symmetry.space_group_name_H-M   'P 1'
#
loop_
_entity.id
_entity.type
_entity.pdbx_description
1 polymer ?
#
loop_
_entity_poly.entity_id
_entity_poly.type
_entity_poly.pdbx_seq_one_letter_code
_entity_poly.pdbx_strand_id
1 'polypeptide(L)'
;EFQIDLVPGAALVARAPYRLAPSEMKELVEQLKELSDKGFIRPSSLPWGAPVLFVKKKDGSFRMCIDYRELNKLMVKNRYPLPRIDDLFDQLQGSSVYSKID
;
A
#
# COMPACT_ATOMS: atom_id res chain seq x y z
N GLU A 1 1.74 -0.95 -17.02
CA GLU A 1 1.20 0.12 -16.17
C GLU A 1 0.04 -0.47 -15.37
N PHE A 2 -0.07 -0.20 -14.06
CA PHE A 2 -1.15 -0.73 -13.24
C PHE A 2 -2.24 0.33 -13.13
N GLN A 3 -3.41 0.06 -13.70
CA GLN A 3 -4.53 0.99 -13.71
C GLN A 3 -5.41 0.81 -12.46
N ILE A 4 -5.82 1.92 -11.88
CA ILE A 4 -6.74 1.97 -10.76
C ILE A 4 -8.07 2.53 -11.25
N ASP A 5 -9.07 1.67 -11.38
CA ASP A 5 -10.41 2.07 -11.79
C ASP A 5 -11.24 2.53 -10.58
N LEU A 6 -11.90 3.66 -10.72
CA LEU A 6 -12.82 4.20 -9.72
C LEU A 6 -14.26 3.92 -10.14
N VAL A 7 -15.16 3.80 -9.15
CA VAL A 7 -16.60 3.71 -9.41
C VAL A 7 -17.09 4.98 -10.12
N PRO A 8 -18.06 4.87 -11.06
CA PRO A 8 -18.61 6.05 -11.73
C PRO A 8 -19.13 7.09 -10.75
N GLY A 9 -18.76 8.35 -10.93
CA GLY A 9 -19.17 9.45 -10.04
C GLY A 9 -18.44 9.50 -8.69
N ALA A 10 -17.30 8.79 -8.54
CA ALA A 10 -16.48 8.89 -7.34
C ALA A 10 -16.07 10.35 -7.05
N ALA A 11 -16.38 10.81 -5.83
CA ALA A 11 -15.95 12.11 -5.35
C ALA A 11 -14.46 12.11 -5.00
N LEU A 12 -13.83 13.28 -5.11
CA LEU A 12 -12.44 13.48 -4.70
C LEU A 12 -12.27 13.22 -3.20
N VAL A 13 -11.24 12.46 -2.83
CA VAL A 13 -10.87 12.23 -1.43
C VAL A 13 -9.64 13.05 -1.08
N ALA A 14 -9.82 14.04 -0.22
CA ALA A 14 -8.74 14.80 0.40
C ALA A 14 -8.95 14.83 1.91
N ARG A 15 -8.22 13.97 2.63
CA ARG A 15 -8.24 13.95 4.10
C ARG A 15 -7.03 14.71 4.65
N ALA A 16 -7.28 15.50 5.70
CA ALA A 16 -6.21 16.19 6.40
C ALA A 16 -5.22 15.18 7.03
N PRO A 17 -3.91 15.50 7.06
CA PRO A 17 -2.91 14.70 7.76
C PRO A 17 -3.25 14.53 9.25
N TYR A 18 -2.90 13.37 9.82
CA TYR A 18 -2.95 13.19 11.27
C TYR A 18 -1.87 14.04 11.95
N ARG A 19 -2.08 14.35 13.24
CA ARG A 19 -1.05 15.01 14.05
C ARG A 19 0.12 14.04 14.26
N LEU A 20 1.33 14.52 14.01
CA LEU A 20 2.57 13.76 14.17
C LEU A 20 3.40 14.34 15.31
N ALA A 21 4.03 13.46 16.09
CA ALA A 21 5.06 13.88 17.05
C ALA A 21 6.32 14.39 16.32
N PRO A 22 7.18 15.20 16.95
CA PRO A 22 8.40 15.70 16.31
C PRO A 22 9.31 14.60 15.75
N SER A 23 9.40 13.45 16.42
CA SER A 23 10.17 12.30 15.94
C SER A 23 9.57 11.68 14.68
N GLU A 24 8.24 11.59 14.60
CA GLU A 24 7.53 11.06 13.42
C GLU A 24 7.61 12.02 12.24
N MET A 25 7.61 13.33 12.50
CA MET A 25 7.81 14.33 11.45
C MET A 25 9.21 14.24 10.83
N LYS A 26 10.24 14.03 11.66
CA LYS A 26 11.61 13.81 11.16
C LYS A 26 11.67 12.56 10.28
N GLU A 27 11.09 11.46 10.76
CA GLU A 27 11.03 10.21 10.01
C GLU A 27 10.26 10.35 8.68
N LEU A 28 9.16 11.11 8.68
CA LEU A 28 8.37 11.38 7.48
C LEU A 28 9.22 12.02 6.39
N VAL A 29 10.00 13.05 6.73
CA VAL A 29 10.86 13.75 5.79
C VAL A 29 11.94 12.82 5.25
N GLU A 30 12.54 11.98 6.10
CA GLU A 30 13.60 11.04 5.73
C GLU A 30 13.07 9.96 4.77
N GLN A 31 11.95 9.30 5.09
CA GLN A 31 11.36 8.27 4.23
C GLN A 31 10.81 8.85 2.92
N LEU A 32 10.22 10.05 2.92
CA LEU A 32 9.78 10.70 1.68
C LEU A 32 10.96 11.01 0.75
N LYS A 33 12.07 11.49 1.31
CA LYS A 33 13.30 11.72 0.54
C LYS A 33 13.82 10.42 -0.06
N GLU A 34 13.94 9.37 0.73
CA GLU A 34 14.41 8.07 0.25
C GLU A 34 13.53 7.51 -0.89
N LEU A 35 12.21 7.59 -0.74
CA LEU A 35 11.27 7.14 -1.78
C LEU A 35 11.34 8.00 -3.05
N SER A 36 11.58 9.30 -2.91
CA SER A 36 11.77 10.22 -4.03
C SER A 36 13.08 9.94 -4.75
N ASP A 37 14.17 9.72 -4.01
CA ASP A 37 15.51 9.42 -4.56
C ASP A 37 15.51 8.07 -5.30
N LYS A 38 14.73 7.09 -4.83
CA LYS A 38 14.48 5.81 -5.52
C LYS A 38 13.55 5.93 -6.73
N GLY A 39 12.91 7.08 -6.93
CA GLY A 39 11.94 7.31 -8.01
C GLY A 39 10.60 6.61 -7.83
N PHE A 40 10.27 6.14 -6.61
CA PHE A 40 8.98 5.50 -6.33
C PHE A 40 7.84 6.52 -6.19
N ILE A 41 8.16 7.75 -5.78
CA ILE A 41 7.19 8.85 -5.66
C ILE A 41 7.73 10.13 -6.31
N ARG A 42 6.82 11.08 -6.56
CA ARG A 42 7.12 12.43 -7.01
C ARG A 42 6.17 13.44 -6.38
N PRO A 43 6.56 14.73 -6.26
CA PRO A 43 5.62 15.78 -5.91
C PRO A 43 4.42 15.80 -6.85
N SER A 44 3.24 16.04 -6.29
CA SER A 44 1.97 16.05 -7.03
C SER A 44 1.10 17.22 -6.56
N SER A 45 0.39 17.84 -7.50
CA SER A 45 -0.58 18.92 -7.25
C SER A 45 -2.03 18.45 -7.42
N LEU A 46 -2.26 17.13 -7.40
CA LEU A 46 -3.60 16.56 -7.53
C LEU A 46 -4.47 16.92 -6.31
N PRO A 47 -5.79 17.09 -6.51
CA PRO A 47 -6.73 17.37 -5.41
C PRO A 47 -7.03 16.13 -4.54
N TRP A 48 -6.22 15.08 -4.65
CA TRP A 48 -6.33 13.85 -3.88
C TRP A 48 -5.32 13.86 -2.73
N GLY A 49 -5.75 13.40 -1.56
CA GLY A 49 -4.90 13.34 -0.38
C GLY A 49 -5.33 12.25 0.58
N ALA A 50 -4.39 11.40 0.96
CA ALA A 50 -4.55 10.40 2.02
C ALA A 50 -3.53 10.68 3.13
N PRO A 51 -3.93 10.57 4.42
CA PRO A 51 -3.04 10.87 5.51
C PRO A 51 -2.04 9.73 5.72
N VAL A 52 -0.87 10.10 6.22
CA VAL A 52 0.17 9.15 6.63
C VAL A 52 0.01 8.82 8.11
N LEU A 53 0.26 7.58 8.48
CA LEU A 53 0.38 7.10 9.85
C LEU A 53 1.65 6.26 10.00
N PHE A 54 2.19 6.24 11.21
CA PHE A 54 3.36 5.45 11.54
C PHE A 54 3.02 4.27 12.43
N VAL A 55 3.61 3.11 12.12
CA VAL A 55 3.55 1.91 12.96
C VAL A 55 4.96 1.59 13.43
N LYS A 56 5.12 1.36 14.74
CA LYS A 56 6.39 0.87 15.27
C LYS A 56 6.57 -0.60 14.92
N LYS A 57 7.67 -0.92 14.26
CA LYS A 57 8.12 -2.30 14.06
C LYS A 57 8.68 -2.86 15.37
N LYS A 58 8.86 -4.18 15.41
CA LYS A 58 9.47 -4.89 16.56
C LYS A 58 10.90 -4.42 16.86
N ASP A 59 11.63 -3.98 15.83
CA ASP A 59 12.99 -3.44 15.93
C ASP A 59 13.05 -1.98 16.44
N GLY A 60 11.90 -1.37 16.74
CA GLY A 60 11.80 0.02 17.19
C GLY A 60 11.76 1.05 16.05
N SER A 61 12.01 0.65 14.80
CA SER A 61 11.90 1.55 13.65
C SER A 61 10.45 1.88 13.32
N PHE A 62 10.23 3.01 12.65
CA PHE A 62 8.92 3.44 12.20
C PHE A 62 8.68 2.96 10.76
N ARG A 63 7.49 2.41 10.50
CA ARG A 63 7.00 2.10 9.15
C ARG A 63 5.97 3.14 8.75
N MET A 64 6.27 3.90 7.70
CA MET A 64 5.30 4.80 7.09
C MET A 64 4.21 3.99 6.39
N CYS A 65 2.94 4.29 6.70
CA CYS A 65 1.77 3.71 6.07
C CYS A 65 0.84 4.82 5.59
N ILE A 66 0.30 4.68 4.37
CA ILE A 66 -0.68 5.62 3.84
C ILE A 66 -2.07 5.03 4.06
N ASP A 67 -2.97 5.82 4.66
CA ASP A 67 -4.34 5.40 4.96
C ASP A 67 -5.23 5.51 3.72
N TYR A 68 -5.16 4.51 2.85
CA TYR A 68 -5.98 4.44 1.63
C TYR A 68 -7.43 3.97 1.87
N ARG A 69 -7.91 3.88 3.11
CA ARG A 69 -9.25 3.30 3.38
C ARG A 69 -10.38 3.99 2.62
N GLU A 70 -10.38 5.32 2.56
CA GLU A 70 -11.41 6.06 1.80
C GLU A 70 -11.24 5.90 0.29
N LEU A 71 -9.99 5.88 -0.20
CA LEU A 71 -9.73 5.62 -1.62
C LEU A 71 -10.17 4.21 -2.03
N ASN A 72 -9.85 3.20 -1.22
CA ASN A 72 -10.19 1.80 -1.47
C ASN A 72 -11.71 1.53 -1.52
N LYS A 73 -12.53 2.37 -0.88
CA LYS A 73 -14.00 2.29 -0.99
C LYS A 73 -14.51 2.75 -2.35
N LEU A 74 -13.79 3.67 -2.99
CA LEU A 74 -14.13 4.24 -4.30
C LEU A 74 -13.55 3.44 -5.46
N MET A 75 -12.59 2.55 -5.20
CA MET A 75 -12.00 1.70 -6.22
C MET A 75 -12.94 0.55 -6.61
N VAL A 76 -12.98 0.25 -7.90
CA VAL A 76 -13.56 -1.00 -8.39
C VAL A 76 -12.70 -2.15 -7.88
N LYS A 77 -13.31 -3.07 -7.14
CA LYS A 77 -12.59 -4.21 -6.56
C LYS A 77 -12.16 -5.15 -7.68
N ASN A 78 -10.85 -5.21 -7.91
CA ASN A 78 -10.28 -6.18 -8.82
C ASN A 78 -10.35 -7.58 -8.20
N ARG A 79 -11.37 -8.35 -8.57
CA ARG A 79 -11.62 -9.70 -8.06
C ARG A 79 -11.21 -10.71 -9.11
N TYR A 80 -10.09 -11.36 -8.89
CA TYR A 80 -9.68 -12.53 -9.66
C TYR A 80 -10.09 -13.79 -8.90
N PRO A 81 -10.63 -14.81 -9.58
CA PRO A 81 -10.87 -16.11 -8.96
C PRO A 81 -9.52 -16.71 -8.60
N LEU A 82 -9.23 -16.80 -7.30
CA LEU A 82 -8.09 -17.57 -6.82
C LEU A 82 -8.52 -19.03 -6.69
N PRO A 83 -7.67 -19.99 -7.13
CA PRO A 83 -7.95 -21.41 -6.95
C PRO A 83 -8.00 -21.76 -5.46
N ARG A 84 -8.67 -22.87 -5.12
CA ARG A 84 -8.67 -23.34 -3.74
C ARG A 84 -7.27 -23.84 -3.39
N ILE A 85 -6.95 -23.73 -2.10
CA ILE A 85 -5.67 -24.19 -1.57
C ILE A 85 -5.49 -25.71 -1.83
N ASP A 86 -6.55 -26.50 -1.69
CA ASP A 86 -6.52 -27.94 -1.96
C ASP A 86 -6.21 -28.23 -3.43
N ASP A 87 -6.85 -27.51 -4.37
CA ASP A 87 -6.59 -27.64 -5.81
C ASP A 87 -5.11 -27.35 -6.15
N LEU A 88 -4.50 -26.39 -5.46
CA LEU A 88 -3.08 -26.07 -5.60
C LEU A 88 -2.17 -27.17 -5.06
N PHE A 89 -2.55 -27.82 -3.94
CA PHE A 89 -1.78 -28.93 -3.38
C PHE A 89 -1.89 -30.21 -4.20
N ASP A 90 -3.07 -30.50 -4.76
CA ASP A 90 -3.27 -31.63 -5.65
C ASP A 90 -2.37 -31.51 -6.90
N GLN A 91 -2.20 -30.31 -7.44
CA GLN A 91 -1.29 -30.05 -8.56
C GLN A 91 0.18 -30.29 -8.22
N LEU A 92 0.55 -30.15 -6.95
CA LEU A 92 1.91 -30.34 -6.45
C LEU A 92 2.23 -31.81 -6.13
N GLN A 93 1.21 -32.68 -6.09
CA GLN A 93 1.36 -34.09 -5.77
C GLN A 93 2.39 -34.78 -6.69
N GLY A 94 3.24 -35.63 -6.10
CA GLY A 94 4.28 -36.37 -6.82
C GLY A 94 5.59 -35.60 -7.00
N SER A 95 5.65 -34.32 -6.61
CA SER A 95 6.89 -33.56 -6.54
C SER A 95 7.68 -33.92 -5.28
N SER A 96 9.00 -34.05 -5.41
CA SER A 96 9.91 -34.39 -4.31
C SER A 96 10.69 -33.19 -3.77
N VAL A 97 10.74 -32.08 -4.51
CA VAL A 97 11.49 -30.87 -4.17
C VAL A 97 10.61 -29.65 -4.41
N TYR A 98 10.58 -28.74 -3.45
CA TYR A 98 9.81 -27.49 -3.51
C TYR A 98 10.71 -26.29 -3.24
N SER A 99 10.48 -25.22 -4.00
CA SER A 99 11.14 -23.93 -3.81
C SER A 99 10.08 -22.84 -3.75
N LYS A 100 10.16 -21.97 -2.73
CA LYS A 100 9.30 -20.80 -2.59
C LYS A 100 10.11 -19.55 -2.92
N ILE A 101 9.55 -18.69 -3.76
CA ILE A 101 10.00 -17.31 -3.95
C ILE A 101 9.00 -16.43 -3.18
N ASP A 102 9.50 -15.45 -2.44
CA ASP A 102 8.68 -14.45 -1.75
C ASP A 102 8.42 -13.23 -2.64
#